data_AF-A0A0B8PC57-F1
#
_entry.id   AF-A0A0B8PC57-F1
#
_cell.length_a   1.000
_cell.length_b   1.000
_cell.length_c   1.000
_cell.angle_alpha   90.00
_cell.angle_beta   90.00
_cell.angle_gamma   90.00
#
_symmetry.space_group_name_H-M   'P 1'
#
loop_
_entity.id
_entity.type
_entity.pdbx_description
1 polymer ?
#
loop_
_entity_poly.entity_id
_entity_poly.type
_entity_poly.pdbx_seq_one_letter_code
_entity_poly.pdbx_strand_id
1 'polypeptide(L)'
;MTFEVAADAVNASEQTLVALYYKQEVFRKADDSKFHDQRGYLIYDKDNQIVYNSFCVPRTTCITAEGVAGTDMTLKVSDRGVAESNFMKDNATTTDFSMTLKIEGDTLTYSQSTALNIYGKEFAHTDTSTLQRIK
;
A
#
# COMPACT_ATOMS: atom_id res chain seq x y z
N MET A 1 9.17 -1.89 7.81
CA MET A 1 9.10 -1.85 6.34
C MET A 1 10.52 -1.94 5.80
N THR A 2 10.70 -2.57 4.64
CA THR A 2 11.97 -2.61 3.91
C THR A 2 11.73 -2.11 2.50
N PHE A 3 12.67 -1.34 1.96
CA PHE A 3 12.62 -0.79 0.61
C PHE A 3 13.90 -1.14 -0.12
N GLU A 4 13.78 -1.62 -1.35
CA GLU A 4 14.92 -2.00 -2.20
C GLU A 4 14.68 -1.46 -3.62
N VAL A 5 15.75 -1.07 -4.31
CA VAL A 5 15.62 -0.61 -5.70
C VAL A 5 15.08 -1.76 -6.55
N ALA A 6 14.00 -1.51 -7.29
CA ALA A 6 13.41 -2.52 -8.16
C ALA A 6 13.88 -2.37 -9.60
N ALA A 7 13.35 -1.37 -10.29
CA ALA A 7 13.58 -1.12 -11.70
C ALA A 7 13.11 0.29 -12.07
N ASP A 8 13.57 0.77 -13.20
CA ASP A 8 12.94 1.84 -13.96
C ASP A 8 12.02 1.23 -15.05
N ALA A 9 11.05 2.02 -15.51
CA ALA A 9 10.17 1.63 -16.61
C ALA A 9 9.69 2.85 -17.38
N VAL A 10 9.31 2.64 -18.64
CA VAL A 10 8.60 3.63 -19.44
C VAL A 10 7.30 3.02 -19.94
N ASN A 11 6.17 3.44 -19.37
CA ASN A 11 4.86 2.96 -19.78
C ASN A 11 4.45 3.64 -21.09
N ALA A 12 4.03 2.82 -22.05
CA ALA A 12 3.52 3.26 -23.36
C ALA A 12 4.42 4.30 -24.07
N SER A 13 5.74 4.27 -23.79
CA SER A 13 6.71 5.25 -24.30
C SER A 13 6.50 6.71 -23.86
N GLU A 14 5.66 6.98 -22.86
CA GLU A 14 5.33 8.35 -22.42
C GLU A 14 5.63 8.61 -20.94
N GLN A 15 5.33 7.65 -20.06
CA GLN A 15 5.39 7.84 -18.61
C GLN A 15 6.65 7.20 -18.03
N THR A 16 7.58 8.02 -17.53
CA THR A 16 8.83 7.54 -16.92
C THR A 16 8.64 7.23 -15.44
N LEU A 17 8.98 6.02 -15.04
CA LEU A 17 8.76 5.48 -13.70
C LEU A 17 10.07 5.03 -13.05
N VAL A 18 10.18 5.25 -11.74
CA VAL A 18 11.20 4.63 -10.88
C VAL A 18 10.50 3.87 -9.77
N ALA A 19 10.82 2.59 -9.60
CA ALA A 19 10.16 1.71 -8.64
C ALA A 19 11.11 1.21 -7.55
N LEU A 20 10.54 1.08 -6.34
CA LEU A 20 11.13 0.37 -5.21
C LEU A 20 10.28 -0.86 -4.92
N TYR A 21 10.93 -2.01 -4.70
CA TYR A 21 10.29 -3.10 -3.96
C TYR A 21 10.04 -2.61 -2.55
N TYR A 22 8.88 -2.92 -2.00
CA TYR A 22 8.66 -2.76 -0.58
C TYR A 22 7.95 -3.96 0.03
N LYS A 23 8.27 -4.20 1.30
CA LYS A 23 7.53 -5.11 2.16
C LYS A 23 7.20 -4.45 3.49
N GLN A 24 5.99 -4.73 3.98
CA GLN A 24 5.52 -4.39 5.31
C GLN A 24 5.12 -5.66 6.03
N GLU A 25 5.74 -5.87 7.19
CA GLU A 25 5.50 -7.02 8.05
C GLU A 25 5.12 -6.47 9.42
N VAL A 26 4.00 -6.91 9.97
CA VAL A 26 3.51 -6.45 11.28
C VAL A 26 3.26 -7.66 12.18
N PHE A 27 3.78 -7.56 13.40
CA PHE A 27 3.82 -8.61 14.40
C PHE A 27 3.10 -8.15 15.66
N ARG A 28 2.38 -9.07 16.31
CA ARG A 28 1.68 -8.78 17.56
C ARG A 28 2.70 -8.57 18.67
N LYS A 29 2.54 -7.53 19.48
CA LYS A 29 3.41 -7.29 20.64
C LYS A 29 3.34 -8.37 21.71
N ALA A 30 2.20 -9.05 21.83
CA ALA A 30 1.96 -10.01 22.91
C ALA A 30 2.70 -11.34 22.71
N ASP A 31 2.88 -11.79 21.47
CA ASP A 31 3.37 -13.14 21.16
C ASP A 31 4.27 -13.21 19.90
N ASP A 32 4.62 -12.06 19.31
CA ASP A 32 5.42 -11.95 18.10
C ASP A 32 4.85 -12.68 16.87
N SER A 33 3.57 -13.07 16.92
CA SER A 33 2.92 -13.68 15.76
C SER A 33 2.69 -12.65 14.66
N LYS A 34 3.04 -13.02 13.42
CA LYS A 34 2.79 -12.19 12.26
C LYS A 34 1.30 -12.15 11.94
N PHE A 35 0.73 -10.95 11.83
CA PHE A 35 -0.69 -10.79 11.49
C PHE A 35 -0.95 -9.94 10.25
N HIS A 36 0.07 -9.22 9.76
CA HIS A 36 -0.02 -8.48 8.51
C HIS A 36 1.24 -8.70 7.68
N ASP A 37 1.02 -8.86 6.38
CA ASP A 37 2.06 -9.07 5.40
C ASP A 37 1.62 -8.47 4.07
N GLN A 38 2.39 -7.50 3.57
CA GLN A 38 2.10 -6.73 2.38
C GLN A 38 3.39 -6.57 1.57
N ARG A 39 3.33 -6.90 0.28
CA ARG A 39 4.49 -6.85 -0.63
C ARG A 39 4.10 -6.27 -1.99
N GLY A 40 4.95 -5.41 -2.53
CA GLY A 40 4.67 -4.76 -3.80
C GLY A 40 5.71 -3.72 -4.20
N TYR A 41 5.23 -2.72 -4.92
CA TYR A 41 6.02 -1.61 -5.41
C TYR A 41 5.51 -0.27 -4.87
N LEU A 42 6.43 0.61 -4.48
CA LEU A 42 6.21 2.04 -4.50
C LEU A 42 6.87 2.60 -5.75
N ILE A 43 6.10 3.31 -6.57
CA ILE A 43 6.52 3.73 -7.90
C ILE A 43 6.36 5.25 -7.97
N TYR A 44 7.41 5.95 -8.37
CA TYR A 44 7.37 7.38 -8.59
C TYR A 44 7.29 7.69 -10.08
N ASP A 45 6.24 8.42 -10.46
CA ASP A 45 6.11 9.08 -11.76
C ASP A 45 6.56 10.53 -11.62
N LYS A 46 7.71 10.78 -12.23
CA LYS A 46 8.36 12.09 -12.18
C LYS A 46 7.63 13.13 -13.04
N ASP A 47 7.02 12.72 -14.14
CA ASP A 47 6.44 13.66 -15.08
C ASP A 47 5.11 14.21 -14.55
N ASN A 48 4.31 13.34 -13.90
CA ASN A 48 3.03 13.74 -13.32
C ASN A 48 3.08 14.06 -11.82
N GLN A 49 4.23 13.87 -11.16
CA GLN A 49 4.40 14.04 -9.71
C GLN A 49 3.43 13.18 -8.90
N ILE A 50 3.30 11.90 -9.29
CA ILE A 50 2.43 10.91 -8.64
C ILE A 50 3.27 9.79 -8.04
N VAL A 51 2.84 9.29 -6.88
CA VAL A 51 3.33 8.03 -6.31
C VAL A 51 2.22 6.99 -6.42
N TYR A 52 2.58 5.82 -6.94
CA TYR A 52 1.72 4.64 -6.95
C TYR A 52 2.18 3.64 -5.89
N ASN A 53 1.23 3.03 -5.21
CA ASN A 53 1.43 1.87 -4.36
C ASN A 53 0.65 0.69 -4.95
N SER A 54 1.38 -0.27 -5.50
CA SER A 54 0.82 -1.50 -6.07
C SER A 54 1.32 -2.70 -5.27
N PHE A 55 0.44 -3.38 -4.52
CA PHE A 55 0.85 -4.47 -3.64
C PHE A 55 -0.20 -5.57 -3.54
N CYS A 56 0.21 -6.71 -3.00
CA CYS A 56 -0.68 -7.80 -2.62
C CYS A 56 -0.45 -8.22 -1.16
N VAL A 57 -1.50 -8.77 -0.56
CA VAL A 57 -1.46 -9.45 0.74
C VAL A 57 -1.71 -10.95 0.53
N PRO A 58 -1.29 -11.85 1.45
CA PRO A 58 -1.48 -13.30 1.33
C PRO A 58 -2.93 -13.74 1.58
N ARG A 59 -3.89 -12.95 1.09
CA ARG A 59 -5.34 -13.22 1.09
C ARG A 59 -5.93 -13.26 -0.32
N THR A 60 -5.06 -13.28 -1.34
CA THR A 60 -5.46 -13.15 -2.75
C THR A 60 -6.22 -11.85 -2.99
N THR A 61 -5.68 -10.75 -2.44
CA THR A 61 -6.15 -9.38 -2.64
C THR A 61 -4.93 -8.53 -2.96
N CYS A 62 -5.04 -7.73 -4.02
CA CYS A 62 -4.06 -6.77 -4.47
C CYS A 62 -4.71 -5.41 -4.64
N ILE A 63 -3.93 -4.35 -4.37
CA ILE A 63 -4.35 -2.96 -4.39
C ILE A 63 -3.40 -2.18 -5.30
N THR A 64 -3.97 -1.31 -6.13
CA THR A 64 -3.29 -0.20 -6.82
C THR A 64 -3.90 1.11 -6.34
N ALA A 65 -3.11 1.87 -5.59
CA ALA A 65 -3.46 3.18 -5.07
C ALA A 65 -2.48 4.24 -5.57
N GLU A 66 -2.93 5.49 -5.67
CA GLU A 66 -2.15 6.60 -6.18
C GLU A 66 -2.41 7.90 -5.43
N GLY A 67 -1.44 8.81 -5.45
CA GLY A 67 -1.56 10.12 -4.83
C GLY A 67 -0.43 11.05 -5.22
N VAL A 68 -0.60 12.33 -4.93
CA VAL A 68 0.40 13.36 -5.24
C VAL A 68 1.67 13.10 -4.43
N ALA A 69 2.81 13.11 -5.12
CA ALA A 69 4.11 12.89 -4.51
C ALA A 69 4.46 14.00 -3.50
N GLY A 70 5.03 13.60 -2.37
CA GLY A 70 5.47 14.53 -1.33
C GLY A 70 6.07 13.80 -0.14
N THR A 71 6.57 14.58 0.83
CA THR A 71 6.98 14.05 2.13
C THR A 71 5.79 13.81 3.06
N ASP A 72 4.62 14.35 2.74
CA ASP A 72 3.34 14.04 3.37
C ASP A 72 2.36 13.78 2.22
N MET A 73 2.01 12.52 2.01
CA MET A 73 1.23 12.09 0.86
C MET A 73 0.15 11.09 1.27
N THR A 74 -1.04 11.23 0.68
CA THR A 74 -2.14 10.27 0.82
C THR A 74 -2.40 9.61 -0.52
N LEU A 75 -2.24 8.28 -0.54
CA LEU A 75 -2.53 7.43 -1.67
C LEU A 75 -3.94 6.86 -1.50
N LYS A 76 -4.75 6.93 -2.55
CA LYS A 76 -6.12 6.39 -2.57
C LYS A 76 -6.24 5.33 -3.65
N VAL A 77 -7.05 4.31 -3.40
CA VAL A 77 -7.30 3.27 -4.39
C VAL A 77 -7.81 3.88 -5.69
N SER A 78 -7.30 3.39 -6.81
CA SER A 78 -7.79 3.76 -8.14
C SER A 78 -9.11 3.04 -8.44
N ASP A 79 -9.87 3.51 -9.44
CA ASP A 79 -11.19 2.95 -9.81
C ASP A 79 -11.17 1.44 -10.08
N ARG A 80 -10.06 0.93 -10.62
CA ARG A 80 -9.83 -0.51 -10.88
C ARG A 80 -8.71 -1.07 -10.00
N GLY A 81 -8.49 -0.42 -8.87
CA GLY A 81 -7.35 -0.65 -8.01
C GLY A 81 -7.45 -1.89 -7.15
N VAL A 82 -8.64 -2.46 -6.96
CA VAL A 82 -8.83 -3.69 -6.18
C VAL A 82 -8.92 -4.89 -7.12
N ALA A 83 -8.02 -5.86 -6.94
CA ALA A 83 -8.11 -7.17 -7.56
C ALA A 83 -8.12 -8.24 -6.46
N GLU A 84 -9.13 -9.12 -6.46
CA GLU A 84 -9.26 -10.13 -5.41
C GLU A 84 -9.87 -11.44 -5.91
N SER A 85 -9.67 -12.53 -5.16
CA SER A 85 -10.30 -13.81 -5.47
C SER A 85 -11.82 -13.75 -5.45
N ASN A 86 -12.48 -14.67 -6.17
CA ASN A 86 -13.94 -14.81 -6.12
C ASN A 86 -14.47 -14.99 -4.69
N PHE A 87 -13.76 -15.75 -3.85
CA PHE A 87 -14.15 -15.92 -2.45
C PHE A 87 -14.15 -14.58 -1.70
N MET A 88 -13.09 -13.78 -1.83
CA MET A 88 -13.00 -12.46 -1.22
C MET A 88 -14.08 -11.53 -1.76
N LYS A 89 -14.27 -11.49 -3.08
CA LYS A 89 -15.33 -10.72 -3.73
C LYS A 89 -16.73 -11.02 -3.18
N ASP A 90 -17.05 -12.30 -3.02
CA ASP A 90 -18.40 -12.72 -2.65
C ASP A 90 -18.68 -12.62 -1.14
N ASN A 91 -17.62 -12.63 -0.30
CA ASN A 91 -17.77 -12.78 1.15
C ASN A 91 -17.14 -11.67 2.00
N ALA A 92 -16.10 -10.99 1.49
CA ALA A 92 -15.27 -10.07 2.26
C ALA A 92 -14.57 -9.02 1.36
N THR A 93 -15.31 -8.42 0.44
CA THR A 93 -14.75 -7.56 -0.63
C THR A 93 -14.15 -6.29 -0.07
N THR A 94 -13.02 -5.86 -0.63
CA THR A 94 -12.44 -4.55 -0.34
C THR A 94 -13.14 -3.48 -1.17
N THR A 95 -13.77 -2.52 -0.49
CA THR A 95 -14.58 -1.48 -1.14
C THR A 95 -13.84 -0.15 -1.26
N ASP A 96 -12.88 0.11 -0.36
CA ASP A 96 -12.04 1.30 -0.40
C ASP A 96 -10.70 1.05 0.29
N PHE A 97 -9.68 1.79 -0.11
CA PHE A 97 -8.37 1.77 0.52
C PHE A 97 -7.71 3.14 0.44
N SER A 98 -7.06 3.54 1.53
CA SER A 98 -6.14 4.69 1.54
C SER A 98 -4.93 4.44 2.43
N MET A 99 -3.81 5.05 2.06
CA MET A 99 -2.58 5.03 2.84
C MET A 99 -1.95 6.42 2.86
N THR A 100 -1.81 6.99 4.05
CA THR A 100 -1.02 8.20 4.25
C THR A 100 0.39 7.81 4.68
N LEU A 101 1.39 8.41 4.04
CA LEU A 101 2.81 8.28 4.35
C LEU A 101 3.37 9.67 4.67
N LYS A 102 4.04 9.78 5.81
CA LYS A 102 4.74 11.00 6.23
C LYS A 102 6.21 10.68 6.52
N ILE A 103 7.11 11.32 5.78
CA ILE A 103 8.56 11.14 5.82
C ILE A 103 9.19 12.39 6.42
N GLU A 104 9.88 12.23 7.54
CA GLU A 104 10.55 13.32 8.26
C GLU A 104 11.96 12.86 8.68
N GLY A 105 12.96 13.17 7.84
CA GLY A 105 14.33 12.70 8.04
C GLY A 105 14.41 11.18 8.02
N ASP A 106 14.82 10.59 9.15
CA ASP A 106 14.92 9.14 9.34
C ASP A 106 13.61 8.52 9.90
N THR A 107 12.53 9.29 10.00
CA THR A 107 11.21 8.83 10.48
C THR A 107 10.24 8.62 9.33
N LEU A 108 9.53 7.49 9.36
CA LEU A 108 8.37 7.22 8.48
C LEU A 108 7.14 6.94 9.33
N THR A 109 6.15 7.81 9.28
CA THR A 109 4.82 7.56 9.86
C THR A 109 3.87 7.11 8.77
N TYR A 110 3.03 6.11 9.05
CA TYR A 110 1.98 5.68 8.15
C TYR A 110 0.63 5.53 8.85
N SER A 111 -0.43 5.72 8.08
CA SER A 111 -1.81 5.35 8.43
C SER A 111 -2.44 4.69 7.22
N GLN A 112 -2.84 3.43 7.36
CA GLN A 112 -3.47 2.63 6.31
C GLN A 112 -4.90 2.30 6.73
N SER A 113 -5.87 2.70 5.92
CA SER A 113 -7.29 2.42 6.13
C SER A 113 -7.83 1.55 5.00
N THR A 114 -8.56 0.50 5.35
CA THR A 114 -9.23 -0.40 4.41
C THR A 114 -10.69 -0.50 4.80
N ALA A 115 -11.58 -0.20 3.85
CA ALA A 115 -13.00 -0.46 3.99
C ALA A 115 -13.33 -1.81 3.34
N LEU A 116 -14.08 -2.63 4.08
CA LEU A 116 -14.46 -3.98 3.69
C LEU A 116 -15.97 -4.13 3.80
N ASN A 117 -16.56 -4.93 2.93
CA ASN A 117 -17.90 -5.47 3.12
C ASN A 117 -17.78 -6.97 3.40
N ILE A 118 -18.02 -7.36 4.65
CA ILE A 118 -17.88 -8.73 5.14
C ILE A 118 -19.27 -9.30 5.41
N TYR A 119 -19.69 -10.26 4.59
CA TYR A 119 -21.01 -10.90 4.65
C TYR A 119 -22.17 -9.87 4.74
N GLY A 120 -22.10 -8.81 3.93
CA GLY A 120 -23.11 -7.75 3.88
C GLY A 120 -22.98 -6.68 4.96
N LYS A 121 -21.91 -6.71 5.79
CA LYS A 121 -21.66 -5.73 6.84
C LYS A 121 -20.43 -4.90 6.52
N GLU A 122 -20.58 -3.58 6.60
CA GLU A 122 -19.47 -2.65 6.47
C GLU A 122 -18.51 -2.78 7.67
N PHE A 123 -17.22 -2.83 7.36
CA PHE A 123 -16.16 -2.90 8.33
C PHE A 123 -15.02 -1.97 7.92
N ALA A 124 -14.60 -1.11 8.84
CA ALA A 124 -13.43 -0.26 8.65
C ALA A 124 -12.26 -0.80 9.48
N HIS A 125 -11.12 -0.97 8.82
CA HIS A 125 -9.87 -1.40 9.45
C HIS A 125 -8.83 -0.30 9.26
N THR A 126 -8.19 0.14 10.34
CA THR A 126 -7.13 1.14 10.28
C THR A 126 -5.91 0.68 11.07
N ASP A 127 -4.75 0.64 10.41
CA ASP A 127 -3.45 0.38 11.00
C ASP A 127 -2.57 1.62 10.94
N THR A 128 -1.93 1.98 12.05
CA THR A 128 -1.02 3.13 12.12
C THR A 128 0.29 2.76 12.81
N SER A 129 1.39 3.39 12.40
CA SER A 129 2.66 3.28 13.12
C SER A 129 3.64 4.39 12.74
N THR A 130 4.66 4.55 13.58
CA THR A 130 5.83 5.40 13.31
C THR A 130 7.08 4.52 13.36
N LEU A 131 7.81 4.50 12.27
CA LEU A 131 9.02 3.70 12.05
C LEU A 131 10.24 4.61 12.09
N GLN A 132 11.33 4.09 12.63
CA GLN A 132 12.65 4.72 12.60
C GLN A 132 13.54 3.97 11.62
N ARG A 133 14.28 4.70 10.80
CA ARG A 133 15.28 4.12 9.92
C ARG A 133 16.39 3.48 10.75
N ILE A 134 16.67 2.23 10.45
CA ILE A 134 17.81 1.47 10.97
C ILE A 134 18.94 1.56 9.94
N LYS A 135 20.16 1.80 10.43
CA LYS A 135 21.38 1.92 9.62
C LYS A 135 22.00 0.56 9.34
#